data_AF-A0A2V1E494-F1
#
_entry.id   AF-A0A2V1E494-F1
#
_cell.length_a   1.000
_cell.length_b   1.000
_cell.length_c   1.000
_cell.angle_alpha   90.00
_cell.angle_beta   90.00
_cell.angle_gamma   90.00
#
_symmetry.space_group_name_H-M   'P 1'
#
loop_
_entity.id
_entity.type
_entity.pdbx_description
1 polymer ?
#
loop_
_entity_poly.entity_id
_entity_poly.type
_entity_poly.pdbx_seq_one_letter_code
_entity_poly.pdbx_strand_id
1 'polypeptide(L)'
;MTSIFFFSSTGARMKSLQYRSHRYSLRLLHYGNHMLEFSSLTEWLMHGDYGLAQCRKAAGLNSVAVTDGDELPEGCWEAVHVPNAFSGTTTEGKSVKGDALGFLHPDGIEWLVFDRDIEELVNFLMVDSKGRVCIGKYTHLVNFTETNDAGDTDKKGRLFDHVGVIEKGNEGKRGVKEANPAHRKLVENLNSSVSVEEDRPFAFIQSRRIKDLNRRLLAVYHKWELFKEAGYDISEAGYDPKLAHALRKPDLAEKEGNGEYKDE
;
A
#
# COMPACT_ATOMS: atom_id res chain seq x y z
N MET A 1 -3.44 -22.03 13.49
CA MET A 1 -3.33 -20.65 12.95
C MET A 1 -3.25 -20.75 11.44
N THR A 2 -4.34 -20.40 10.75
CA THR A 2 -4.36 -20.33 9.29
C THR A 2 -3.46 -19.18 8.86
N SER A 3 -2.47 -19.45 8.02
CA SER A 3 -1.65 -18.38 7.45
C SER A 3 -2.48 -17.63 6.42
N ILE A 4 -2.62 -16.32 6.58
CA ILE A 4 -3.25 -15.47 5.56
C ILE A 4 -2.30 -15.30 4.39
N PHE A 5 -2.85 -15.40 3.19
CA PHE A 5 -2.16 -15.17 1.94
C PHE A 5 -2.90 -14.13 1.10
N PHE A 6 -2.15 -13.34 0.35
CA PHE A 6 -2.67 -12.49 -0.72
C PHE A 6 -1.71 -12.50 -1.91
N PHE A 7 -2.13 -11.99 -3.06
CA PHE A 7 -1.28 -11.83 -4.23
C PHE A 7 -0.82 -10.37 -4.36
N SER A 8 0.47 -10.18 -4.57
CA SER A 8 1.04 -8.86 -4.89
C SER A 8 0.67 -8.43 -6.32
N SER A 9 0.85 -7.14 -6.60
CA SER A 9 0.84 -6.56 -7.95
C SER A 9 1.85 -7.23 -8.89
N THR A 10 2.91 -7.81 -8.35
CA THR A 10 3.94 -8.57 -9.09
C THR A 10 3.61 -10.07 -9.21
N GLY A 11 2.42 -10.51 -8.80
CA GLY A 11 2.00 -11.92 -8.83
C GLY A 11 2.64 -12.80 -7.75
N ALA A 12 3.37 -12.23 -6.80
CA ALA A 12 3.95 -12.98 -5.68
C ALA A 12 2.86 -13.35 -4.68
N ARG A 13 2.89 -14.59 -4.19
CA ARG A 13 2.04 -15.01 -3.07
C ARG A 13 2.68 -14.53 -1.77
N MET A 14 2.08 -13.50 -1.18
CA MET A 14 2.52 -12.89 0.08
C MET A 14 1.92 -13.63 1.26
N LYS A 15 2.70 -13.79 2.33
CA LYS A 15 2.34 -14.43 3.58
C LYS A 15 2.68 -13.52 4.75
N SER A 16 1.75 -13.43 5.70
CA SER A 16 1.99 -12.68 6.94
C SER A 16 3.09 -13.30 7.79
N LEU A 17 3.98 -12.47 8.31
CA LEU A 17 5.06 -12.90 9.19
C LEU A 17 4.52 -13.16 10.59
N GLN A 18 4.91 -14.31 11.16
CA GLN A 18 4.62 -14.61 12.55
C GLN A 18 5.39 -13.63 13.46
N TYR A 19 4.77 -13.22 14.57
CA TYR A 19 5.35 -12.26 15.51
C TYR A 19 6.80 -12.59 15.91
N ARG A 20 7.12 -13.86 16.16
CA ARG A 20 8.50 -14.30 16.49
C ARG A 20 9.54 -13.92 15.43
N SER A 21 9.14 -13.86 14.16
CA SER A 21 9.99 -13.54 13.01
C SER A 21 10.03 -12.05 12.68
N HIS A 22 9.08 -11.27 13.20
CA HIS A 22 9.06 -9.81 13.01
C HIS A 22 10.09 -9.18 13.95
N ARG A 23 11.05 -8.41 13.41
CA ARG A 23 12.18 -7.84 14.17
C ARG A 23 12.21 -6.31 14.19
N TYR A 24 11.33 -5.68 13.43
CA TYR A 24 11.36 -4.23 13.24
C TYR A 24 10.49 -3.55 14.30
N SER A 25 10.86 -2.34 14.68
CA SER A 25 10.00 -1.50 15.51
C SER A 25 8.82 -0.97 14.68
N LEU A 26 7.71 -0.71 15.35
CA LEU A 26 6.52 -0.11 14.72
C LEU A 26 6.63 1.41 14.85
N ARG A 27 6.21 2.15 13.81
CA ARG A 27 6.11 3.61 13.87
C ARG A 27 4.68 4.00 14.22
N LEU A 28 4.53 4.83 15.25
CA LEU A 28 3.28 5.50 15.59
C LEU A 28 3.23 6.82 14.83
N LEU A 29 2.08 7.09 14.23
CA LEU A 29 1.82 8.23 13.36
C LEU A 29 0.49 8.88 13.75
N HIS A 30 0.40 10.20 13.58
CA HIS A 30 -0.87 10.91 13.47
C HIS A 30 -1.22 11.07 11.99
N TYR A 31 -2.38 10.56 11.59
CA TYR A 31 -2.92 10.69 10.25
C TYR A 31 -3.91 11.85 10.19
N GLY A 32 -3.66 12.85 9.35
CA GLY A 32 -4.52 14.01 9.14
C GLY A 32 -5.81 13.70 8.37
N ASN A 33 -6.75 12.98 8.97
CA ASN A 33 -8.01 12.57 8.34
C ASN A 33 -8.90 13.76 7.90
N HIS A 34 -8.78 14.91 8.57
CA HIS A 34 -9.44 16.15 8.16
C HIS A 34 -8.88 16.77 6.87
N MET A 35 -7.65 16.43 6.48
CA MET A 35 -7.03 16.90 5.23
C MET A 35 -7.34 15.95 4.06
N LEU A 36 -7.32 14.65 4.33
CA LEU A 36 -7.72 13.62 3.38
C LEU A 36 -8.48 12.55 4.15
N GLU A 37 -9.76 12.34 3.83
CA GLU A 37 -10.52 11.27 4.50
C GLU A 37 -9.91 9.90 4.18
N PHE A 38 -9.94 8.98 5.13
CA PHE A 38 -9.40 7.63 4.97
C PHE A 38 -9.97 6.89 3.74
N SER A 39 -11.26 7.08 3.43
CA SER A 39 -11.92 6.57 2.23
C SER A 39 -11.27 7.10 0.95
N SER A 40 -11.00 8.41 0.89
CA SER A 40 -10.35 9.09 -0.22
C SER A 40 -8.88 8.69 -0.37
N LEU A 41 -8.16 8.51 0.75
CA LEU A 41 -6.81 7.95 0.74
C LEU A 41 -6.80 6.55 0.15
N THR A 42 -7.70 5.69 0.63
CA THR A 42 -7.79 4.31 0.17
C THR A 42 -8.11 4.24 -1.32
N GLU A 43 -9.07 5.03 -1.80
CA GLU A 43 -9.38 5.15 -3.23
C GLU A 43 -8.17 5.63 -4.03
N TRP A 44 -7.47 6.68 -3.57
CA TRP A 44 -6.26 7.19 -4.21
C TRP A 44 -5.14 6.14 -4.30
N LEU A 45 -4.93 5.37 -3.23
CA LEU A 45 -3.96 4.28 -3.17
C LEU A 45 -4.34 3.10 -4.08
N MET A 46 -5.63 2.76 -4.15
CA MET A 46 -6.14 1.71 -5.05
C MET A 46 -5.93 2.10 -6.53
N HIS A 47 -6.07 3.38 -6.85
CA HIS A 47 -5.87 3.88 -8.20
C HIS A 47 -4.40 4.13 -8.55
N GLY A 48 -3.55 4.44 -7.57
CA GLY A 48 -2.10 4.66 -7.75
C GLY A 48 -1.21 3.42 -7.63
N ASP A 49 -0.05 3.40 -8.27
CA ASP A 49 0.90 2.28 -8.20
C ASP A 49 1.77 2.33 -6.92
N TYR A 50 1.09 2.36 -5.77
CA TYR A 50 1.73 2.42 -4.45
C TYR A 50 1.81 1.07 -3.75
N GLY A 51 1.47 -0.02 -4.45
CA GLY A 51 1.57 -1.37 -3.93
C GLY A 51 0.48 -1.79 -2.94
N LEU A 52 -0.61 -1.03 -2.83
CA LEU A 52 -1.77 -1.44 -2.02
C LEU A 52 -2.35 -2.73 -2.59
N ALA A 53 -2.30 -3.81 -1.79
CA ALA A 53 -2.73 -5.14 -2.17
C ALA A 53 -4.09 -5.50 -1.57
N GLN A 54 -4.37 -5.06 -0.34
CA GLN A 54 -5.59 -5.45 0.37
C GLN A 54 -5.95 -4.45 1.47
N CYS A 55 -7.25 -4.33 1.74
CA CYS A 55 -7.78 -3.70 2.95
C CYS A 55 -8.33 -4.77 3.89
N ARG A 56 -8.01 -4.69 5.18
CA ARG A 56 -8.43 -5.68 6.19
C ARG A 56 -8.99 -4.97 7.42
N LYS A 57 -9.97 -5.57 8.09
CA LYS A 57 -10.55 -5.07 9.33
C LYS A 57 -10.20 -5.99 10.48
N ALA A 58 -9.91 -5.41 11.64
CA ALA A 58 -9.72 -6.13 12.88
C ALA A 58 -10.52 -5.48 13.99
N ALA A 59 -10.87 -6.27 15.00
CA ALA A 59 -11.46 -5.73 16.22
C ALA A 59 -10.52 -4.69 16.85
N GLY A 60 -11.13 -3.69 17.48
CA GLY A 60 -10.42 -2.64 18.19
C GLY A 60 -9.52 -3.23 19.27
N LEU A 61 -8.37 -2.59 19.48
CA LEU A 61 -7.52 -2.94 20.59
C LEU A 61 -8.04 -2.21 21.82
N ASN A 62 -8.88 -2.88 22.61
CA ASN A 62 -9.23 -2.42 23.96
C ASN A 62 -7.90 -2.18 24.69
N SER A 63 -7.47 -0.93 24.85
CA SER A 63 -6.16 -0.48 25.35
C SER A 63 -4.91 -0.96 24.58
N VAL A 64 -4.51 -0.26 23.52
CA VAL A 64 -3.06 0.03 23.37
C VAL A 64 -2.83 1.25 24.24
N ALA A 65 -1.95 1.14 25.24
CA ALA A 65 -1.59 2.31 26.03
C ALA A 65 -0.96 3.32 25.07
N VAL A 66 -1.69 4.40 24.80
CA VAL A 66 -1.14 5.60 24.18
C VAL A 66 0.02 6.02 25.09
N THR A 67 1.18 6.26 24.49
CA THR A 67 2.35 6.71 25.24
C THR A 67 1.96 7.96 26.03
N ASP A 68 2.19 7.97 27.35
CA ASP A 68 1.76 9.07 28.22
C ASP A 68 2.26 10.42 27.66
N GLY A 69 1.33 11.29 27.24
CA GLY A 69 1.61 12.70 26.94
C GLY A 69 1.43 13.19 25.50
N ASP A 70 1.01 12.36 24.54
CA ASP A 70 0.66 12.83 23.19
C ASP A 70 -0.86 12.77 22.97
N GLU A 71 -1.51 13.94 23.01
CA GLU A 71 -2.94 14.06 22.71
C GLU A 71 -3.13 14.02 21.19
N LEU A 72 -3.99 13.11 20.72
CA LEU A 72 -4.36 13.03 19.30
C LEU A 72 -5.00 14.36 18.87
N PRO A 73 -4.44 15.09 17.88
CA PRO A 73 -5.02 16.36 17.43
C PRO A 73 -6.43 16.18 16.86
N GLU A 74 -7.24 17.23 16.94
CA GLU A 74 -8.60 17.21 16.40
C GLU A 74 -8.60 16.89 14.90
N GLY A 75 -9.45 15.96 14.48
CA GLY A 75 -9.55 15.53 13.09
C GLY A 75 -8.37 14.67 12.60
N CYS A 76 -7.49 14.22 13.50
CA CYS A 76 -6.47 13.21 13.21
C CYS A 76 -6.90 11.81 13.70
N TRP A 77 -6.39 10.77 13.06
CA TRP A 77 -6.49 9.38 13.52
C TRP A 77 -5.11 8.88 13.93
N GLU A 78 -5.03 7.98 14.90
CA GLU A 78 -3.78 7.26 15.15
C GLU A 78 -3.54 6.22 14.05
N ALA A 79 -2.31 6.14 13.57
CA ALA A 79 -1.88 5.13 12.62
C ALA A 79 -0.60 4.44 13.08
N VAL A 80 -0.47 3.16 12.73
CA VAL A 80 0.69 2.32 13.00
C VAL A 80 1.24 1.80 11.69
N HIS A 81 2.50 2.13 11.40
CA HIS A 81 3.23 1.49 10.31
C HIS A 81 4.00 0.27 10.85
N VAL A 82 3.70 -0.90 10.26
CA VAL A 82 4.34 -2.19 10.52
C VAL A 82 5.24 -2.55 9.33
N PRO A 83 6.54 -2.22 9.40
CA PRO A 83 7.47 -2.49 8.30
C PRO A 83 7.78 -3.98 8.19
N ASN A 84 7.88 -4.50 6.97
CA ASN A 84 8.11 -5.91 6.68
C ASN A 84 7.12 -6.81 7.45
N ALA A 85 5.83 -6.49 7.37
CA ALA A 85 4.75 -7.31 7.92
C ALA A 85 4.55 -8.62 7.13
N PHE A 86 4.88 -8.60 5.84
CA PHE A 86 4.64 -9.69 4.91
C PHE A 86 5.92 -10.10 4.18
N SER A 87 5.95 -11.36 3.75
CA SER A 87 7.02 -11.90 2.92
C SER A 87 6.43 -12.77 1.82
N GLY A 88 7.03 -12.75 0.65
CA GLY A 88 6.61 -13.57 -0.48
C GLY A 88 7.77 -13.90 -1.40
N THR A 89 7.45 -14.62 -2.46
CA THR A 89 8.39 -14.95 -3.53
C THR A 89 7.69 -14.75 -4.86
N THR A 90 8.33 -14.01 -5.78
CA THR A 90 7.82 -13.82 -7.14
C THR A 90 7.90 -15.12 -7.93
N THR A 91 7.27 -15.16 -9.10
CA THR A 91 7.39 -16.28 -10.06
C THR A 91 8.83 -16.52 -10.51
N GLU A 92 9.67 -15.47 -10.52
CA GLU A 92 11.10 -15.54 -10.82
C GLU A 92 11.96 -16.02 -9.63
N GLY A 93 11.36 -16.35 -8.49
CA GLY A 93 12.07 -16.80 -7.29
C GLY A 93 12.68 -15.67 -6.44
N LYS A 94 12.37 -14.39 -6.73
CA LYS A 94 12.89 -13.26 -5.94
C LYS A 94 12.07 -13.07 -4.68
N SER A 95 12.74 -12.91 -3.54
CA SER A 95 12.08 -12.59 -2.27
C SER A 95 11.55 -11.16 -2.30
N VAL A 96 10.31 -10.98 -1.87
CA VAL A 96 9.64 -9.69 -1.71
C VAL A 96 9.17 -9.53 -0.27
N LYS A 97 9.14 -8.29 0.20
CA LYS A 97 8.62 -7.93 1.53
C LYS A 97 7.58 -6.83 1.36
N GLY A 98 6.59 -6.85 2.24
CA GLY A 98 5.49 -5.89 2.20
C GLY A 98 5.20 -5.34 3.59
N ASP A 99 4.75 -4.10 3.60
CA ASP A 99 4.42 -3.35 4.81
C ASP A 99 2.91 -3.39 5.10
N ALA A 100 2.53 -2.91 6.29
CA ALA A 100 1.15 -2.64 6.65
C ALA A 100 1.02 -1.30 7.35
N LEU A 101 -0.08 -0.59 7.07
CA LEU A 101 -0.47 0.62 7.76
C LEU A 101 -1.84 0.40 8.42
N GLY A 102 -1.89 0.43 9.74
CA GLY A 102 -3.11 0.22 10.53
C GLY A 102 -3.63 1.55 11.05
N PHE A 103 -4.90 1.87 10.79
CA PHE A 103 -5.57 3.08 11.24
C PHE A 103 -6.51 2.73 12.39
N LEU A 104 -6.25 3.29 13.56
CA LEU A 104 -6.99 3.03 14.78
C LEU A 104 -8.19 4.00 14.85
N HIS A 105 -9.39 3.46 15.01
CA HIS A 105 -10.63 4.22 15.16
C HIS A 105 -11.56 3.51 16.16
N PRO A 106 -12.66 4.15 16.63
CA PRO A 106 -13.49 3.60 17.70
C PRO A 106 -14.04 2.19 17.46
N ASP A 107 -14.32 1.83 16.20
CA ASP A 107 -14.92 0.54 15.85
C ASP A 107 -13.89 -0.56 15.57
N GLY A 108 -12.59 -0.23 15.48
CA GLY A 108 -11.61 -1.21 15.02
C GLY A 108 -10.26 -0.68 14.60
N ILE A 109 -9.53 -1.56 13.91
CA ILE A 109 -8.36 -1.19 13.12
C ILE A 109 -8.62 -1.54 11.66
N GLU A 110 -8.44 -0.54 10.80
CA GLU A 110 -8.42 -0.73 9.36
C GLU A 110 -6.98 -0.81 8.87
N TRP A 111 -6.62 -1.95 8.28
CA TRP A 111 -5.28 -2.26 7.82
C TRP A 111 -5.22 -2.13 6.30
N LEU A 112 -4.36 -1.23 5.83
CA LEU A 112 -3.89 -1.18 4.45
C LEU A 112 -2.64 -2.05 4.34
N VAL A 113 -2.71 -3.08 3.49
CA VAL A 113 -1.62 -4.05 3.29
C VAL A 113 -0.95 -3.80 1.96
N PHE A 114 0.38 -3.67 2.01
CA PHE A 114 1.19 -3.34 0.85
C PHE A 114 2.11 -4.50 0.48
N ASP A 115 2.41 -4.62 -0.81
CA ASP A 115 3.33 -5.63 -1.35
C ASP A 115 4.78 -5.17 -1.49
N ARG A 116 5.07 -3.97 -0.99
CA ARG A 116 6.36 -3.29 -1.04
C ARG A 116 6.57 -2.44 0.23
N ASP A 117 7.76 -1.87 0.32
CA ASP A 117 8.07 -0.84 1.30
C ASP A 117 7.29 0.44 1.01
N ILE A 118 6.75 1.08 2.06
CA ILE A 118 5.96 2.32 1.96
C ILE A 118 6.59 3.50 2.68
N GLU A 119 7.89 3.46 2.96
CA GLU A 119 8.56 4.51 3.73
C GLU A 119 8.48 5.88 3.06
N GLU A 120 8.65 5.95 1.74
CA GLU A 120 8.48 7.20 0.98
C GLU A 120 7.04 7.74 1.10
N LEU A 121 6.05 6.86 1.05
CA LEU A 121 4.66 7.23 1.19
C LEU A 121 4.37 7.78 2.58
N VAL A 122 4.77 7.06 3.63
CA VAL A 122 4.57 7.50 5.02
C VAL A 122 5.29 8.82 5.29
N ASN A 123 6.47 9.04 4.75
CA ASN A 123 7.28 10.22 5.07
C ASN A 123 6.89 11.47 4.26
N PHE A 124 6.36 11.31 3.03
CA PHE A 124 6.22 12.41 2.08
C PHE A 124 4.83 12.57 1.48
N LEU A 125 3.86 11.73 1.84
CA LEU A 125 2.49 11.93 1.37
C LEU A 125 1.90 13.21 1.96
N MET A 126 1.41 14.07 1.08
CA MET A 126 0.86 15.37 1.45
C MET A 126 -0.30 15.79 0.55
N VAL A 127 -1.07 16.77 1.02
CA VAL A 127 -2.10 17.49 0.28
C VAL A 127 -1.60 18.89 -0.01
N ASP A 128 -1.51 19.26 -1.29
CA ASP A 128 -1.04 20.58 -1.68
C ASP A 128 -2.07 21.69 -1.40
N SER A 129 -1.66 22.94 -1.60
CA SER A 129 -2.55 24.12 -1.43
C SER A 129 -3.81 24.13 -2.31
N LYS A 130 -3.90 23.24 -3.30
CA LYS A 130 -5.06 23.08 -4.18
C LYS A 130 -5.90 21.84 -3.81
N GLY A 131 -5.62 21.20 -2.68
CA GLY A 131 -6.32 19.99 -2.24
C GLY A 131 -5.92 18.73 -2.99
N ARG A 132 -4.80 18.72 -3.70
CA ARG A 132 -4.36 17.55 -4.49
C ARG A 132 -3.39 16.70 -3.68
N VAL A 133 -3.61 15.39 -3.68
CA VAL A 133 -2.71 14.41 -3.06
C VAL A 133 -1.47 14.23 -3.91
N CYS A 134 -0.29 14.38 -3.31
CA CYS A 134 1.00 14.16 -3.96
C CYS A 134 2.02 13.58 -2.98
N ILE A 135 3.09 13.00 -3.53
CA ILE A 135 4.28 12.63 -2.77
C ILE A 135 5.29 13.75 -2.97
N GLY A 136 5.60 14.47 -1.90
CA GLY A 136 6.60 15.55 -1.92
C GLY A 136 7.96 14.99 -2.30
N LYS A 137 8.44 15.26 -3.52
CA LYS A 137 9.81 14.91 -3.89
C LYS A 137 10.77 15.75 -3.07
N TYR A 138 11.73 15.11 -2.41
CA TYR A 138 12.83 15.72 -1.66
C TYR A 138 13.37 17.00 -2.30
N THR A 139 12.88 18.15 -1.88
CA THR A 139 13.67 19.37 -1.85
C THR A 139 14.30 19.42 -0.47
N HIS A 140 15.51 18.84 -0.37
CA HIS A 140 16.42 18.80 0.78
C HIS A 140 16.23 17.64 1.79
N LEU A 141 16.94 16.54 1.51
CA LEU A 141 17.50 15.64 2.53
C LEU A 141 18.40 16.46 3.48
N VAL A 142 17.83 17.03 4.54
CA VAL A 142 18.59 17.27 5.75
C VAL A 142 18.38 16.03 6.61
N ASN A 143 19.49 15.35 6.90
CA ASN A 143 19.52 14.13 7.70
C ASN A 143 18.56 14.24 8.89
N PHE A 144 17.65 13.26 9.01
CA PHE A 144 16.87 13.01 10.23
C PHE A 144 17.82 12.50 11.34
N THR A 145 18.80 13.30 11.69
CA THR A 145 19.55 13.20 12.94
C THR A 145 19.19 14.44 13.72
N GLU A 146 18.15 14.28 14.56
CA GLU A 146 17.94 15.02 15.81
C GLU A 146 18.62 16.39 15.90
N THR A 147 18.06 17.41 15.26
CA THR A 147 18.21 18.77 15.77
C THR A 147 16.88 19.50 15.62
N ASN A 148 16.26 19.72 16.78
CA ASN A 148 15.23 20.73 17.00
C ASN A 148 15.67 22.08 16.39
N ASP A 149 14.69 22.86 15.90
CA ASP A 149 14.83 24.27 15.48
C ASP A 149 15.31 24.60 14.05
N ALA A 150 14.70 24.00 13.02
CA ALA A 150 14.70 24.59 11.69
C ALA A 150 13.27 24.70 11.12
N GLY A 151 12.67 25.90 11.25
CA GLY A 151 11.60 26.45 10.41
C GLY A 151 10.44 25.53 10.04
N ASP A 152 9.40 25.55 10.87
CA ASP A 152 8.12 24.80 10.81
C ASP A 152 7.24 25.02 9.56
N THR A 153 7.76 25.63 8.50
CA THR A 153 7.01 25.89 7.26
C THR A 153 6.90 24.70 6.32
N ASP A 154 7.72 23.65 6.50
CA ASP A 154 7.84 22.52 5.56
C ASP A 154 6.97 21.28 5.91
N LYS A 155 6.12 21.41 6.93
CA LYS A 155 5.14 20.37 7.33
C LYS A 155 3.72 20.63 6.82
N LYS A 156 3.45 21.79 6.21
CA LYS A 156 2.09 22.13 5.77
C LYS A 156 1.58 21.13 4.73
N GLY A 157 0.49 20.45 5.10
CA GLY A 157 -0.20 19.49 4.25
C GLY A 157 0.30 18.05 4.34
N ARG A 158 1.32 17.73 5.15
CA ARG A 158 1.72 16.33 5.37
C ARG A 158 0.58 15.54 5.98
N LEU A 159 0.35 14.33 5.48
CA LEU A 159 -0.74 13.48 5.97
C LEU A 159 -0.33 12.62 7.17
N PHE A 160 0.96 12.38 7.37
CA PHE A 160 1.47 11.59 8.49
C PHE A 160 2.52 12.38 9.26
N ASP A 161 2.28 12.55 10.55
CA ASP A 161 3.26 13.06 11.49
C ASP A 161 3.76 11.90 12.36
N HIS A 162 5.08 11.74 12.44
CA HIS A 162 5.68 10.70 13.27
C HIS A 162 5.70 11.12 14.74
N VAL A 163 5.09 10.31 15.60
CA VAL A 163 4.92 10.63 17.03
C VAL A 163 5.69 9.71 17.96
N GLY A 164 6.03 8.50 17.51
CA GLY A 164 6.76 7.58 18.37
C GLY A 164 7.10 6.26 17.73
N VAL A 165 7.82 5.45 18.48
CA VAL A 165 8.27 4.13 18.06
C VAL A 165 7.88 3.11 19.12
N ILE A 166 7.22 2.03 18.71
CA ILE A 166 6.97 0.87 19.57
C ILE A 166 8.02 -0.17 19.27
N GLU A 167 9.01 -0.27 20.15
CA GLU A 167 10.04 -1.31 20.07
C GLU A 167 9.47 -2.69 20.44
N LYS A 168 10.04 -3.75 19.86
CA LYS A 168 9.66 -5.13 20.16
C LYS A 168 9.96 -5.55 21.60
N GLY A 169 10.87 -4.85 22.28
CA GLY A 169 11.39 -5.16 23.61
C GLY A 169 12.89 -5.50 23.59
N ASN A 170 13.50 -5.62 24.77
CA ASN A 170 14.95 -5.81 24.93
C ASN A 170 15.46 -7.06 24.17
N GLU A 171 16.20 -6.83 23.09
CA GLU A 171 16.97 -7.85 22.38
C GLU A 171 18.22 -8.24 23.19
N GLY A 172 18.01 -8.90 24.33
CA GLY A 172 19.11 -9.51 25.07
C GLY A 172 19.81 -10.58 24.23
N LYS A 173 21.15 -10.62 24.27
CA LYS A 173 22.04 -11.44 23.43
C LYS A 173 21.75 -12.96 23.39
N ARG A 174 20.85 -13.50 24.22
CA ARG A 174 20.32 -14.87 24.14
C ARG A 174 18.91 -14.92 24.73
N GLY A 175 17.89 -14.77 23.88
CA GLY A 175 16.48 -14.94 24.24
C GLY A 175 15.77 -13.63 24.61
N VAL A 176 14.59 -13.42 24.01
CA VAL A 176 13.67 -12.32 24.35
C VAL A 176 13.20 -12.55 25.78
N LYS A 177 13.72 -11.77 26.74
CA LYS A 177 13.32 -11.92 28.15
C LYS A 177 11.89 -11.42 28.36
N GLU A 178 11.49 -10.32 27.72
CA GLU A 178 10.13 -9.80 27.77
C GLU A 178 9.80 -9.11 26.43
N ALA A 179 8.79 -9.63 25.72
CA ALA A 179 8.29 -9.01 24.49
C ALA A 179 7.34 -7.87 24.85
N ASN A 180 7.47 -6.70 24.20
CA ASN A 180 6.58 -5.57 24.39
C ASN A 180 5.13 -6.00 24.06
N PRO A 181 4.20 -5.97 25.05
CA PRO A 181 2.83 -6.41 24.85
C PRO A 181 2.09 -5.61 23.77
N ALA A 182 2.31 -4.29 23.68
CA ALA A 182 1.66 -3.43 22.69
C ALA A 182 2.10 -3.80 21.27
N HIS A 183 3.42 -3.94 21.08
CA HIS A 183 3.98 -4.39 19.82
C HIS A 183 3.42 -5.76 19.40
N ARG A 184 3.41 -6.72 20.32
CA ARG A 184 2.89 -8.07 20.05
C ARG A 184 1.43 -8.02 19.65
N LYS A 185 0.61 -7.30 20.40
CA LYS A 185 -0.84 -7.18 20.20
C LYS A 185 -1.17 -6.59 18.83
N LEU A 186 -0.46 -5.55 18.38
CA LEU A 186 -0.64 -4.96 17.04
C LEU A 186 -0.30 -5.96 15.92
N VAL A 187 0.84 -6.64 16.01
CA VAL A 187 1.25 -7.62 14.98
C VAL A 187 0.34 -8.85 14.98
N GLU A 188 -0.11 -9.33 16.14
CA GLU A 188 -1.06 -10.43 16.23
C GLU A 188 -2.45 -10.02 15.71
N ASN A 189 -2.89 -8.78 15.96
CA ASN A 189 -4.13 -8.22 15.44
C ASN A 189 -4.12 -8.15 13.91
N LEU A 190 -3.04 -7.63 13.30
CA LEU A 190 -2.83 -7.68 11.84
C LEU A 190 -2.85 -9.12 11.29
N ASN A 191 -2.28 -10.07 12.04
CA ASN A 191 -2.30 -11.48 11.68
C ASN A 191 -3.69 -12.12 11.81
N SER A 192 -4.58 -11.57 12.63
CA SER A 192 -5.96 -12.07 12.81
C SER A 192 -7.01 -11.28 12.03
N SER A 193 -6.64 -10.19 11.36
CA SER A 193 -7.58 -9.34 10.65
C SER A 193 -8.26 -10.07 9.48
N VAL A 194 -9.48 -9.69 9.16
CA VAL A 194 -10.26 -10.30 8.07
C VAL A 194 -10.19 -9.40 6.86
N SER A 195 -10.10 -9.99 5.66
CA SER A 195 -10.25 -9.22 4.43
C SER A 195 -11.57 -8.47 4.47
N VAL A 196 -11.57 -7.19 4.12
CA VAL A 196 -12.82 -6.56 3.72
C VAL A 196 -13.11 -7.11 2.33
N GLU A 197 -13.83 -8.24 2.27
CA GLU A 197 -14.52 -8.63 1.06
C GLU A 197 -15.64 -7.62 0.87
N GLU A 198 -15.31 -6.45 0.30
CA GLU A 198 -16.37 -5.66 -0.33
C GLU A 198 -16.97 -6.55 -1.44
N ASP A 199 -18.29 -6.45 -1.65
CA ASP A 199 -19.03 -7.02 -2.79
C ASP A 199 -18.49 -6.62 -4.18
N ARG A 200 -17.28 -6.03 -4.24
CA ARG A 200 -16.48 -5.85 -5.43
C ARG A 200 -15.15 -6.55 -5.20
N PRO A 201 -14.90 -7.70 -5.84
CA PRO A 201 -13.61 -8.37 -5.69
C PRO A 201 -12.52 -7.40 -6.17
N PHE A 202 -11.43 -7.26 -5.41
CA PHE A 202 -10.22 -6.55 -5.84
C PHE A 202 -9.74 -6.95 -7.26
N ALA A 203 -10.11 -8.15 -7.72
CA ALA A 203 -9.98 -8.59 -9.11
C ALA A 203 -10.66 -7.67 -10.14
N PHE A 204 -11.79 -7.04 -9.79
CA PHE A 204 -12.46 -6.03 -10.61
C PHE A 204 -11.63 -4.74 -10.74
N ILE A 205 -10.88 -4.34 -9.72
CA ILE A 205 -10.01 -3.16 -9.77
C ILE A 205 -8.74 -3.47 -10.58
N GLN A 206 -8.13 -4.64 -10.39
CA GLN A 206 -7.04 -5.11 -11.25
C GLN A 206 -7.49 -5.24 -12.72
N SER A 207 -8.69 -5.77 -12.98
CA SER A 207 -9.22 -5.85 -14.34
C SER A 207 -9.56 -4.48 -14.93
N ARG A 208 -10.03 -3.50 -14.13
CA ARG A 208 -10.16 -2.10 -14.58
C ARG A 208 -8.80 -1.50 -14.93
N ARG A 209 -7.75 -1.74 -14.13
CA ARG A 209 -6.38 -1.30 -14.45
C ARG A 209 -5.87 -1.91 -15.76
N ILE A 210 -6.08 -3.21 -15.96
CA ILE A 210 -5.73 -3.89 -17.22
C ILE A 210 -6.53 -3.30 -18.38
N LYS A 211 -7.83 -3.02 -18.20
CA LYS A 211 -8.69 -2.38 -19.21
C LYS A 211 -8.23 -0.96 -19.54
N ASP A 212 -7.88 -0.15 -18.55
CA ASP A 212 -7.40 1.22 -18.75
C ASP A 212 -6.00 1.25 -19.37
N LEU A 213 -5.11 0.33 -18.99
CA LEU A 213 -3.82 0.14 -19.63
C LEU A 213 -3.99 -0.28 -21.09
N ASN A 214 -4.85 -1.27 -21.37
CA ASN A 214 -5.16 -1.70 -22.72
C ASN A 214 -5.76 -0.56 -23.55
N ARG A 215 -6.67 0.24 -22.99
CA ARG A 215 -7.23 1.42 -23.66
C ARG A 215 -6.15 2.46 -24.00
N ARG A 216 -5.22 2.72 -23.08
CA ARG A 216 -4.09 3.63 -23.31
C ARG A 216 -3.15 3.09 -24.39
N LEU A 217 -2.82 1.81 -24.35
CA LEU A 217 -1.98 1.16 -25.37
C LEU A 217 -2.66 1.16 -26.75
N LEU A 218 -3.97 0.92 -26.82
CA LEU A 218 -4.78 1.07 -28.03
C LEU A 218 -4.74 2.51 -28.56
N ALA A 219 -4.86 3.51 -27.69
CA ALA A 219 -4.79 4.91 -28.11
C ALA A 219 -3.40 5.29 -28.66
N VAL A 220 -2.32 4.77 -28.06
CA VAL A 220 -0.94 4.93 -28.57
C VAL A 220 -0.80 4.23 -29.93
N TYR A 221 -1.31 3.00 -30.05
CA TYR A 221 -1.30 2.25 -31.30
C TYR A 221 -2.03 2.98 -32.44
N HIS A 222 -3.22 3.53 -32.19
CA HIS A 222 -3.95 4.32 -33.20
C HIS A 222 -3.16 5.55 -33.66
N LYS A 223 -2.46 6.23 -32.75
CA LYS A 223 -1.59 7.34 -33.13
C LYS A 223 -0.44 6.88 -34.01
N TRP A 224 0.18 5.74 -33.71
CA TRP A 224 1.23 5.17 -34.55
C TRP A 224 0.75 4.80 -35.96
N GLU A 225 -0.44 4.22 -36.11
CA GLU A 225 -1.01 3.95 -37.44
C GLU A 225 -1.24 5.24 -38.23
N LEU A 226 -1.75 6.31 -37.60
CA LEU A 226 -1.90 7.62 -38.27
C LEU A 226 -0.56 8.18 -38.76
N PHE A 227 0.50 8.08 -37.96
CA PHE A 227 1.85 8.51 -38.38
C PHE A 227 2.38 7.66 -39.53
N LYS A 228 2.15 6.34 -39.48
CA LYS A 228 2.53 5.43 -40.57
C LYS A 228 1.80 5.75 -41.88
N GLU A 229 0.49 5.99 -41.82
CA GLU A 229 -0.33 6.39 -42.97
C GLU A 229 0.13 7.73 -43.57
N ALA A 230 0.60 8.64 -42.71
CA ALA A 230 1.18 9.92 -43.13
C ALA A 230 2.63 9.81 -43.67
N GLY A 231 3.19 8.60 -43.76
CA GLY A 231 4.51 8.35 -44.34
C GLY A 231 5.69 8.57 -43.40
N TYR A 232 5.47 8.73 -42.09
CA TYR A 232 6.54 8.83 -41.12
C TYR A 232 7.14 7.45 -40.82
N ASP A 233 8.47 7.39 -40.70
CA ASP A 233 9.15 6.20 -40.18
C ASP A 233 9.00 6.14 -38.66
N ILE A 234 8.08 5.29 -38.22
CA ILE A 234 7.77 5.09 -36.80
C ILE A 234 8.68 4.03 -36.14
N SER A 235 9.55 3.35 -36.90
CA SER A 235 10.46 2.35 -36.34
C SER A 235 11.48 2.98 -35.39
N GLU A 236 11.96 4.19 -35.71
CA GLU A 236 12.85 4.97 -34.86
C GLU A 236 12.14 5.54 -33.62
N ALA A 237 10.81 5.63 -33.63
CA ALA A 237 10.00 6.09 -32.49
C ALA A 237 9.66 4.95 -31.49
N GLY A 238 10.26 3.77 -31.66
CA GLY A 238 10.07 2.62 -30.76
C GLY A 238 8.83 1.77 -31.08
N TYR A 239 8.28 1.85 -32.29
CA TYR A 239 7.21 0.97 -32.73
C TYR A 239 7.68 -0.49 -32.81
N ASP A 240 7.00 -1.40 -32.09
CA ASP A 240 7.19 -2.84 -32.21
C ASP A 240 5.98 -3.49 -32.92
N PRO A 241 6.16 -4.06 -34.13
CA PRO A 241 5.08 -4.73 -34.87
C PRO A 241 4.49 -5.94 -34.13
N LYS A 242 5.24 -6.58 -33.22
CA LYS A 242 4.71 -7.68 -32.39
C LYS A 242 3.75 -7.16 -31.33
N LEU A 243 4.05 -6.01 -30.72
CA LEU A 243 3.17 -5.33 -29.76
C LEU A 243 1.88 -4.86 -30.45
N ALA A 244 2.01 -4.26 -31.64
CA ALA A 244 0.87 -3.86 -32.46
C ALA A 244 -0.06 -5.04 -32.81
N HIS A 245 0.51 -6.18 -33.18
CA HIS A 245 -0.26 -7.39 -33.46
C HIS A 245 -0.94 -7.98 -32.21
N ALA A 246 -0.28 -7.92 -31.05
CA ALA A 246 -0.87 -8.36 -29.78
C ALA A 246 -2.06 -7.47 -29.35
N LEU A 247 -1.97 -6.16 -29.56
CA LEU A 247 -3.03 -5.19 -29.26
C LEU A 247 -4.23 -5.27 -30.22
N ARG A 248 -4.04 -5.82 -31.43
CA ARG A 248 -5.11 -6.04 -32.43
C ARG A 248 -6.06 -7.18 -32.10
N LYS A 249 -5.70 -8.10 -31.20
CA LYS A 249 -6.55 -9.25 -30.84
C LYS A 249 -7.46 -8.86 -29.66
N PRO A 250 -8.76 -8.62 -29.87
CA PRO A 250 -9.69 -8.24 -28.79
C PRO A 250 -10.04 -9.44 -27.87
N ASP A 251 -9.73 -10.66 -28.31
CA ASP A 251 -10.34 -11.91 -27.84
C ASP A 251 -9.78 -12.52 -26.55
N LEU A 252 -8.80 -11.89 -25.88
CA LEU A 252 -8.24 -12.47 -24.65
C LEU A 252 -9.00 -12.08 -23.38
N ALA A 253 -10.01 -11.22 -23.45
CA ALA A 253 -10.79 -10.79 -22.28
C ALA A 253 -12.23 -11.36 -22.21
N GLU A 254 -12.77 -11.95 -23.28
CA GLU A 254 -14.19 -12.36 -23.33
C GLU A 254 -14.42 -13.88 -23.23
N LYS A 255 -13.37 -14.72 -23.22
CA LYS A 255 -13.52 -16.19 -23.21
C LYS A 255 -13.58 -16.88 -21.85
N GLU A 256 -13.48 -16.17 -20.72
CA GLU A 256 -13.56 -16.79 -19.37
C GLU A 256 -14.95 -16.65 -18.70
N GLY A 257 -16.00 -16.27 -19.43
CA GLY A 257 -17.31 -15.94 -18.85
C GLY A 257 -18.46 -16.94 -19.04
N ASN A 258 -18.30 -18.03 -19.81
CA ASN A 258 -19.39 -18.98 -20.07
C ASN A 258 -18.99 -20.41 -19.65
N GLY A 259 -18.92 -20.65 -18.35
CA GLY A 259 -19.06 -21.98 -17.79
C GLY A 259 -20.53 -22.29 -17.58
N GLU A 260 -21.17 -22.95 -18.54
CA GLU A 260 -22.47 -23.59 -18.35
C GLU A 260 -22.36 -24.61 -17.20
N TYR A 261 -23.02 -24.33 -16.08
CA TYR A 261 -23.41 -25.38 -15.14
C TYR A 261 -24.45 -26.24 -15.85
N LYS A 262 -24.08 -27.47 -16.20
CA LYS A 262 -25.04 -28.53 -16.48
C LYS A 262 -25.39 -29.19 -15.16
N ASP A 263 -26.65 -29.08 -14.79
CA ASP A 263 -27.26 -29.88 -13.73
C ASP A 263 -27.31 -31.36 -14.17
N GLU A 264 -26.68 -32.22 -13.37
CA GLU A 264 -27.02 -33.65 -13.21
C GLU A 264 -26.96 -34.00 -11.72
#